data_AF-A0AAW5B410-F1
#
_entry.id   AF-A0AAW5B410-F1
#
_cell.length_a   1.000
_cell.length_b   1.000
_cell.length_c   1.000
_cell.angle_alpha   90.00
_cell.angle_beta   90.00
_cell.angle_gamma   90.00
#
_symmetry.space_group_name_H-M   'P 1'
#
loop_
_entity.id
_entity.type
_entity.pdbx_description
1 polymer ?
#
loop_
_entity_poly.entity_id
_entity_poly.type
_entity_poly.pdbx_seq_one_letter_code
_entity_poly.pdbx_strand_id
1 'polypeptide(L)'
;MRKLTFMVMLVLILLISTSCESPKISEDEAVSIVLESHSRSSEEAEIKAVSHRFGEYKVEWEIDAACEFGTDYIDDQSGKMVKGEETNC
;
A
#
# COMPACT_ATOMS: atom_id res chain seq x y z
N MET A 1 1.49 -6.05 45.41
CA MET A 1 2.51 -5.62 44.44
C MET A 1 2.61 -6.62 43.28
N ARG A 2 3.10 -7.84 43.49
CA ARG A 2 3.35 -8.86 42.42
C ARG A 2 2.15 -9.21 41.51
N LYS A 3 0.92 -9.20 42.03
CA LYS A 3 -0.32 -9.45 41.24
C LYS A 3 -0.73 -8.28 40.34
N LEU A 4 -0.47 -7.05 40.80
CA LEU A 4 -0.79 -5.82 40.06
C LEU A 4 0.16 -5.68 38.86
N THR A 5 1.45 -5.96 39.08
CA THR A 5 2.47 -5.95 38.03
C THR A 5 2.15 -6.94 36.91
N PHE A 6 1.65 -8.13 37.26
CA PHE A 6 1.26 -9.15 36.28
C PHE A 6 0.03 -8.73 35.46
N MET A 7 -0.97 -8.10 36.10
CA MET A 7 -2.13 -7.57 35.39
C MET A 7 -1.76 -6.45 34.42
N VAL A 8 -0.90 -5.52 34.83
CA VAL A 8 -0.41 -4.44 33.97
C VAL A 8 0.38 -4.99 32.78
N MET A 9 1.21 -6.00 32.99
CA MET A 9 1.96 -6.67 31.93
C MET A 9 1.03 -7.39 30.94
N LEU A 10 -0.03 -8.05 31.42
CA LEU A 10 -1.02 -8.71 30.58
C LEU A 10 -1.79 -7.71 29.70
N VAL A 11 -2.17 -6.56 30.27
CA VAL A 11 -2.84 -5.47 29.52
C VAL A 11 -1.91 -4.88 28.45
N LEU A 12 -0.63 -4.68 28.77
CA LEU A 12 0.37 -4.23 27.80
C LEU A 12 0.53 -5.23 26.64
N ILE A 13 0.55 -6.54 26.91
CA ILE A 13 0.64 -7.58 25.87
C ILE A 13 -0.59 -7.57 24.96
N LEU A 14 -1.79 -7.41 25.52
CA LEU A 14 -3.04 -7.33 24.74
C LEU A 14 -3.08 -6.09 23.84
N LEU A 15 -2.52 -4.95 24.28
CA LEU A 15 -2.47 -3.73 23.47
C LEU A 15 -1.54 -3.84 22.24
N ILE A 16 -0.56 -4.74 22.25
CA ILE A 16 0.35 -4.97 21.11
C ILE A 16 -0.29 -5.89 20.05
N SER A 17 -1.40 -6.56 20.39
CA SER A 17 -2.05 -7.56 19.51
C SER A 17 -3.02 -6.98 18.46
N THR A 18 -3.18 -5.66 18.43
CA THR A 18 -3.93 -4.94 17.38
C THR A 18 -2.89 -4.36 16.40
N SER A 19 -2.84 -4.62 15.10
CA SER A 19 -3.89 -4.88 14.13
C SER A 19 -3.28 -5.59 12.92
N CYS A 20 -3.61 -6.86 12.71
CA CYS A 20 -3.44 -7.52 11.42
C CYS A 20 -4.83 -7.64 10.81
N GLU A 21 -5.36 -6.52 10.31
CA GLU A 21 -6.59 -6.55 9.52
C GLU A 21 -6.25 -7.11 8.14
N SER A 22 -7.13 -7.96 7.60
CA SER A 22 -7.02 -8.38 6.21
C SER A 22 -7.24 -7.17 5.29
N PRO A 23 -6.57 -7.10 4.14
CA PRO A 23 -6.86 -6.10 3.11
C PRO A 23 -8.35 -6.05 2.79
N LYS A 24 -8.93 -4.85 2.68
CA LYS A 24 -10.31 -4.66 2.21
C LYS A 24 -10.39 -4.60 0.68
N ILE A 25 -9.35 -4.08 0.04
CA ILE A 25 -9.21 -4.07 -1.42
C ILE A 25 -8.30 -5.20 -1.89
N SER A 26 -8.51 -5.67 -3.12
CA SER A 26 -7.63 -6.65 -3.76
C SER A 26 -6.39 -6.00 -4.38
N GLU A 27 -5.41 -6.84 -4.72
CA GLU A 27 -4.24 -6.43 -5.52
C GLU A 27 -4.68 -5.86 -6.89
N ASP A 28 -5.63 -6.50 -7.56
CA ASP A 28 -6.18 -6.06 -8.84
C ASP A 28 -6.88 -4.68 -8.74
N GLU A 29 -7.55 -4.42 -7.63
CA GLU A 29 -8.17 -3.12 -7.35
C GLU A 29 -7.11 -2.03 -7.17
N ALA A 30 -6.04 -2.32 -6.41
CA ALA A 30 -4.90 -1.40 -6.28
C ALA A 30 -4.20 -1.13 -7.62
N VAL A 31 -4.02 -2.15 -8.45
CA VAL A 31 -3.49 -2.02 -9.82
C VAL A 31 -4.39 -1.13 -10.67
N SER A 32 -5.70 -1.34 -10.62
CA SER A 32 -6.67 -0.55 -11.39
C SER A 32 -6.62 0.93 -11.02
N ILE A 33 -6.51 1.23 -9.72
CA ILE A 33 -6.37 2.60 -9.21
C ILE A 33 -5.12 3.29 -9.77
N VAL A 34 -3.99 2.58 -9.83
CA VAL A 34 -2.73 3.12 -10.37
C VAL A 34 -2.81 3.31 -11.88
N LEU A 35 -3.35 2.34 -12.60
CA LEU A 35 -3.57 2.45 -14.04
C LEU A 35 -4.49 3.62 -14.39
N GLU A 36 -5.59 3.80 -13.66
CA GLU A 36 -6.49 4.95 -13.85
C GLU A 36 -5.82 6.30 -13.56
N SER A 37 -4.89 6.33 -12.61
CA SER A 37 -4.16 7.55 -12.23
C SER A 37 -3.15 7.98 -13.29
N HIS A 38 -2.47 7.03 -13.94
CA HIS A 38 -1.33 7.31 -14.83
C HIS A 38 -1.60 7.09 -16.32
N SER A 39 -2.65 6.34 -16.68
CA SER A 39 -3.02 6.16 -18.09
C SER A 39 -3.61 7.46 -18.64
N ARG A 40 -2.87 8.11 -19.55
CA ARG A 40 -3.35 9.27 -20.32
C ARG A 40 -3.83 8.78 -21.67
N SER A 41 -4.65 9.58 -22.36
CA SER A 41 -5.34 9.19 -23.62
C SER A 41 -4.47 8.67 -24.77
N SER A 42 -3.14 8.80 -24.68
CA SER A 42 -2.17 8.33 -25.68
C SER A 42 -0.96 7.60 -25.08
N GLU A 43 -0.90 7.44 -23.76
CA GLU A 43 0.23 6.90 -23.00
C GLU A 43 -0.33 5.93 -21.96
N GLU A 44 -0.15 4.64 -22.21
CA GLU A 44 -0.61 3.57 -21.31
C GLU A 44 0.49 3.28 -20.29
N ALA A 45 0.12 3.28 -19.01
CA ALA A 45 1.02 2.85 -17.96
C ALA A 45 1.03 1.31 -17.89
N GLU A 46 2.21 0.73 -17.76
CA GLU A 46 2.42 -0.70 -17.53
C GLU A 46 2.80 -0.95 -16.08
N ILE A 47 2.22 -1.98 -15.45
CA ILE A 47 2.61 -2.41 -14.11
C ILE A 47 3.84 -3.31 -14.19
N LYS A 48 4.90 -2.94 -13.47
CA LYS A 48 6.16 -3.71 -13.43
C LYS A 48 6.20 -4.67 -12.25
N ALA A 49 5.67 -4.26 -11.11
CA ALA A 49 5.64 -5.09 -9.91
C ALA A 49 4.53 -4.65 -8.95
N VAL A 50 4.02 -5.60 -8.17
CA VAL A 50 3.10 -5.34 -7.06
C VAL A 50 3.57 -6.11 -5.84
N SER A 51 3.50 -5.48 -4.67
CA SER A 51 3.76 -6.14 -3.39
C SER A 51 2.87 -5.57 -2.30
N HIS A 52 2.52 -6.39 -1.32
CA HIS A 52 1.68 -5.99 -0.19
C HIS A 52 2.46 -6.06 1.12
N ARG A 53 2.52 -4.95 1.86
CA ARG A 53 3.18 -4.90 3.16
C ARG A 53 2.67 -3.73 4.00
N PHE A 54 2.57 -3.94 5.32
CA PHE A 54 2.26 -2.89 6.29
C PHE A 54 0.93 -2.14 6.04
N GLY A 55 -0.09 -2.81 5.49
CA GLY A 55 -1.39 -2.21 5.21
C GLY A 55 -1.45 -1.45 3.88
N GLU A 56 -0.43 -1.61 3.03
CA GLU A 56 -0.32 -0.89 1.75
C GLU A 56 0.02 -1.86 0.61
N TYR A 57 -0.56 -1.62 -0.56
CA TYR A 57 -0.07 -2.14 -1.82
C TYR A 57 0.94 -1.16 -2.41
N LYS A 58 2.17 -1.63 -2.63
CA LYS A 58 3.21 -0.93 -3.39
C LYS A 58 3.13 -1.40 -4.84
N VAL A 59 2.81 -0.49 -5.75
CA VAL A 59 2.63 -0.75 -7.17
C VAL A 59 3.67 0.04 -7.96
N GLU A 60 4.53 -0.66 -8.69
CA GLU A 60 5.55 -0.06 -9.55
C GLU A 60 5.04 0.00 -10.98
N TRP A 61 5.17 1.15 -11.63
CA TRP A 61 4.61 1.43 -12.94
C TRP A 61 5.61 2.15 -13.86
N GLU A 62 5.42 2.04 -15.17
CA GLU A 62 6.26 2.66 -16.21
C GLU A 62 5.39 3.09 -17.40
N ILE A 63 5.71 4.23 -18.00
CA ILE A 63 5.19 4.72 -19.28
C ILE A 63 6.37 4.80 -20.24
N ASP A 64 6.59 3.74 -21.01
CA ASP A 64 7.71 3.61 -21.95
C ASP A 64 7.79 4.79 -22.94
N ALA A 65 6.64 5.27 -23.42
CA ALA A 65 6.57 6.34 -24.42
C ALA A 65 7.10 7.69 -23.90
N ALA A 66 6.94 7.94 -22.60
CA ALA A 66 7.36 9.18 -21.94
C ALA A 66 8.67 9.02 -21.17
N CYS A 67 9.20 7.79 -21.06
CA CYS A 67 10.32 7.45 -20.18
C CYS A 67 10.07 7.85 -18.72
N GLU A 68 8.82 7.76 -18.28
CA GLU A 68 8.37 8.06 -16.92
C GLU A 68 8.13 6.75 -16.18
N PHE A 69 8.54 6.67 -14.92
CA PHE A 69 8.31 5.50 -14.09
C PHE A 69 8.20 5.89 -12.62
N GLY A 70 7.55 5.04 -11.84
CA GLY A 70 7.24 5.39 -10.48
C GLY A 70 6.78 4.25 -9.60
N THR A 71 6.43 4.62 -8.38
CA THR A 71 5.89 3.73 -7.37
C THR A 71 4.79 4.44 -6.61
N ASP A 72 3.60 3.84 -6.60
CA ASP A 72 2.48 4.29 -5.81
C ASP A 72 2.21 3.35 -4.64
N TYR A 73 1.78 3.94 -3.53
CA TYR A 73 1.44 3.25 -2.29
C TYR A 73 -0.04 3.45 -2.02
N ILE A 74 -0.82 2.37 -2.08
CA ILE A 74 -2.28 2.37 -1.93
C ILE A 74 -2.65 1.75 -0.59
N ASP A 75 -3.38 2.48 0.25
CA ASP A 75 -3.89 1.98 1.53
C ASP A 75 -4.88 0.83 1.29
N ASP A 76 -4.61 -0.33 1.87
CA ASP A 76 -5.33 -1.58 1.60
C ASP A 76 -6.72 -1.63 2.26
N GLN A 77 -7.02 -0.66 3.14
CA GLN A 77 -8.30 -0.53 3.83
C GLN A 77 -9.26 0.41 3.10
N SER A 78 -8.75 1.45 2.44
CA SER A 78 -9.55 2.53 1.85
C SER A 78 -9.40 2.70 0.35
N GLY A 79 -8.41 2.07 -0.29
CA GLY A 79 -8.11 2.27 -1.71
C GLY A 79 -7.55 3.65 -2.05
N LYS A 80 -7.11 4.41 -1.05
CA LYS A 80 -6.55 5.74 -1.28
C LYS A 80 -5.06 5.66 -1.54
N MET A 81 -4.59 6.43 -2.53
CA MET A 81 -3.16 6.66 -2.71
C MET A 81 -2.61 7.47 -1.53
N VAL A 82 -1.72 6.86 -0.77
CA VAL A 82 -1.03 7.44 0.39
C VAL A 82 0.17 8.26 -0.07
N LYS A 83 0.90 7.74 -1.06
CA LYS A 83 2.12 8.32 -1.59
C LYS A 83 2.33 7.90 -3.04
N GLY A 84 2.87 8.79 -3.85
CA GLY A 84 3.42 8.50 -5.17
C GLY A 84 4.86 9.01 -5.27
N GLU A 85 5.72 8.21 -5.88
CA GLU A 85 7.10 8.54 -6.22
C GLU A 85 7.25 8.43 -7.73
N GLU A 86 7.59 9.53 -8.40
CA GLU A 86 7.71 9.59 -9.86
C GLU A 86 9.12 10.02 -10.24
N THR A 87 9.66 9.44 -11.31
CA THR A 87 10.95 9.75 -11.89
C THR A 87 10.93 9.53 -13.40
N ASN A 88 12.00 9.94 -14.07
CA ASN A 88 12.16 9.81 -15.51
C ASN A 88 13.62 9.52 -15.88
N CYS A 89 13.86 9.12 -17.13
CA CYS A 89 15.16 9.34 -17.74
C CYS A 89 15.34 10.82 -18.17
#